data_AF-A0A927KH87-F1
#
_entry.id   AF-A0A927KH87-F1
#
_cell.length_a   1.000
_cell.length_b   1.000
_cell.length_c   1.000
_cell.angle_alpha   90.00
_cell.angle_beta   90.00
_cell.angle_gamma   90.00
#
_symmetry.space_group_name_H-M   'P 1'
#
loop_
_entity.id
_entity.type
_entity.pdbx_description
1 polymer ?
#
loop_
_entity_poly.entity_id
_entity_poly.type
_entity_poly.pdbx_seq_one_letter_code
_entity_poly.pdbx_strand_id
1 'polypeptide(L)' 'MPRIDLQVQPASEPTPAAGWYLCFGYSTKPMVLYAQAGQTVWREILRIVPITHYAGPLPAGGRA' A
#
# COMPACT_ATOMS: atom_id res chain seq x y z
N MET A 1 -12.06 11.97 14.86
CA MET A 1 -10.95 11.08 14.42
C MET A 1 -10.30 11.71 13.20
N PRO A 2 -8.97 11.72 13.09
CA PRO A 2 -8.31 12.22 11.89
C PRO A 2 -8.74 11.38 10.67
N ARG A 3 -9.14 12.07 9.60
CA ARG A 3 -9.45 11.47 8.31
C ARG A 3 -8.23 11.60 7.41
N ILE A 4 -7.89 10.54 6.70
CA ILE A 4 -6.85 10.52 5.67
C ILE A 4 -7.51 10.16 4.35
N ASP A 5 -7.39 11.06 3.38
CA ASP A 5 -7.85 10.85 2.01
C ASP A 5 -6.65 10.41 1.17
N LEU A 6 -6.74 9.21 0.60
CA LEU A 6 -5.68 8.58 -0.18
C LEU A 6 -6.21 8.20 -1.55
N GLN A 7 -5.41 8.42 -2.59
CA GLN A 7 -5.75 7.97 -3.93
C GLN A 7 -5.52 6.47 -4.05
N VAL A 8 -6.55 5.76 -4.52
CA VAL A 8 -6.48 4.33 -4.84
C VAL A 8 -5.88 4.15 -6.23
N GLN A 9 -4.88 3.28 -6.33
CA GLN A 9 -4.18 2.92 -7.55
C GLN A 9 -4.27 1.41 -7.79
N PRO A 10 -4.40 0.95 -9.04
CA PRO A 10 -4.35 -0.48 -9.35
C PRO A 10 -2.95 -1.04 -9.06
N ALA A 11 -2.89 -2.29 -8.57
CA ALA A 11 -1.62 -2.92 -8.19
C ALA A 11 -0.64 -3.14 -9.35
N SER A 12 -1.12 -3.06 -10.60
CA SER A 12 -0.29 -3.08 -11.80
C SER A 12 0.49 -1.78 -12.02
N GLU A 13 0.08 -0.67 -11.41
CA GLU A 13 0.78 0.61 -11.53
C GLU A 13 1.99 0.66 -10.59
N PRO A 14 3.16 1.13 -11.06
CA PRO A 14 4.34 1.29 -10.23
C PRO A 14 4.08 2.25 -9.06
N THR A 15 4.49 1.85 -7.86
CA THR A 15 4.39 2.70 -6.68
C THR A 15 5.20 4.01 -6.85
N PRO A 16 4.64 5.17 -6.49
CA PRO A 16 5.28 6.46 -6.77
C PRO A 16 6.49 6.77 -5.87
N ALA A 17 6.53 6.21 -4.65
CA ALA A 17 7.57 6.46 -3.67
C ALA A 17 7.78 5.25 -2.75
N ALA A 18 8.88 5.24 -2.00
CA ALA A 18 9.07 4.25 -0.95
C ALA A 18 8.24 4.64 0.30
N GLY A 19 7.59 3.66 0.93
CA GLY A 19 6.77 3.93 2.11
C GLY A 19 5.78 2.81 2.46
N TRP A 20 4.91 3.10 3.43
CA TRP A 20 3.83 2.21 3.84
C TRP A 20 2.58 2.46 3.01
N TYR A 21 1.92 1.40 2.55
CA TYR A 21 0.73 1.48 1.71
C TYR A 21 -0.36 0.56 2.24
N LEU A 22 -1.61 1.02 2.17
CA LEU A 22 -2.78 0.18 2.40
C LEU A 22 -3.05 -0.63 1.13
N CYS A 23 -3.05 -1.96 1.25
CA CYS A 23 -3.16 -2.91 0.16
C CYS A 23 -4.42 -3.76 0.34
N PHE A 24 -5.19 -3.99 -0.73
CA PHE A 24 -6.46 -4.72 -0.66
C PHE A 24 -6.87 -5.32 -2.01
N GLY A 25 -7.79 -6.29 -1.98
CA GLY A 25 -8.30 -6.98 -3.19
C GLY A 25 -8.58 -8.46 -2.98
N TYR A 26 -9.21 -9.11 -3.96
CA TYR A 26 -9.52 -10.56 -3.97
C TYR A 26 -10.05 -11.15 -2.65
N SER A 27 -10.96 -10.43 -1.98
CA SER A 27 -11.50 -10.82 -0.66
C SER A 27 -10.44 -10.95 0.46
N THR A 28 -9.24 -10.42 0.23
CA THR A 28 -8.16 -10.35 1.21
C THR A 28 -8.46 -9.22 2.18
N LYS A 29 -8.24 -9.48 3.48
CA LYS A 29 -8.30 -8.45 4.51
C LYS A 29 -7.33 -7.31 4.13
N PRO A 30 -7.72 -6.02 4.25
CA PRO A 30 -6.80 -4.92 4.01
C PRO A 30 -5.55 -5.03 4.90
N MET A 31 -4.38 -4.82 4.30
CA MET A 31 -3.07 -4.96 4.95
C MET A 31 -2.23 -3.70 4.73
N VAL A 32 -1.33 -3.41 5.66
CA VAL A 32 -0.34 -2.34 5.50
C VAL A 32 1.00 -2.98 5.16
N LEU A 33 1.51 -2.69 3.97
CA LEU A 33 2.76 -3.25 3.46
C LEU A 33 3.72 -2.13 3.08
N TYR A 34 5.02 -2.36 3.28
CA TYR A 34 6.06 -1.45 2.80
C TYR A 34 6.37 -1.74 1.33
N ALA A 35 6.52 -0.69 0.53
CA ALA A 35 6.94 -0.78 -0.86
C ALA A 35 8.14 0.14 -1.13
N GLN A 36 8.99 -0.27 -2.07
CA GLN A 36 10.01 0.58 -2.67
C GLN A 36 9.41 1.35 -3.85
N ALA A 37 9.98 2.50 -4.21
CA ALA A 37 9.55 3.23 -5.40
C ALA A 37 9.67 2.37 -6.67
N GLY A 38 8.65 2.38 -7.52
CA GLY A 38 8.57 1.59 -8.74
C GLY A 38 8.15 0.12 -8.55
N GLN A 39 7.91 -0.32 -7.31
CA GLN A 39 7.48 -1.70 -7.02
C GLN A 39 6.03 -1.93 -7.52
N THR A 40 5.82 -3.09 -8.15
CA THR A 40 4.50 -3.61 -8.56
C THR A 40 4.17 -4.97 -7.95
N VAL A 41 5.17 -5.64 -7.34
CA VAL A 41 5.00 -6.93 -6.67
C VAL A 41 4.96 -6.73 -5.16
N TRP A 42 3.85 -7.11 -4.53
CA TRP A 42 3.62 -6.91 -3.10
C TRP A 42 3.99 -8.15 -2.31
N ARG A 43 4.71 -7.96 -1.21
CA ARG A 43 5.22 -9.07 -0.38
C ARG A 43 4.98 -8.82 1.09
N GLU A 44 4.67 -9.90 1.79
CA GLU A 44 4.73 -9.98 3.23
C GLU A 44 5.79 -11.02 3.60
N ILE A 45 6.84 -10.58 4.28
CA ILE A 45 8.02 -11.39 4.62
C ILE A 45 8.69 -11.95 3.35
N LEU A 46 8.29 -13.15 2.91
CA LEU A 46 8.82 -13.83 1.73
C LEU A 46 7.74 -14.25 0.73
N ARG A 47 6.46 -13.99 1.01
CA ARG A 47 5.33 -14.43 0.18
C ARG A 47 4.79 -13.29 -0.67
N ILE A 48 4.44 -13.59 -1.91
CA ILE A 48 3.70 -12.65 -2.76
C ILE A 48 2.27 -12.57 -2.24
N VAL A 49 1.79 -11.35 -2.00
CA VAL A 49 0.42 -11.08 -1.59
C VAL A 49 -0.36 -10.66 -2.85
N PRO A 50 -1.36 -11.44 -3.28
CA PRO A 50 -2.20 -11.05 -4.41
C PRO A 50 -3.13 -9.91 -3.97
N ILE A 51 -2.90 -8.72 -4.50
CA ILE A 51 -3.76 -7.55 -4.27
C ILE A 51 -4.25 -7.01 -5.60
N THR A 52 -5.38 -6.29 -5.59
CA THR A 52 -5.88 -5.61 -6.80
C THR A 52 -5.57 -4.12 -6.77
N HIS A 53 -5.49 -3.52 -5.59
CA HIS A 53 -5.27 -2.09 -5.41
C HIS A 53 -4.42 -1.78 -4.19
N TYR A 54 -3.81 -0.59 -4.23
CA TYR A 54 -3.14 0.01 -3.09
C TYR A 54 -3.50 1.49 -2.96
N ALA A 55 -3.27 2.06 -1.78
CA ALA A 55 -3.44 3.47 -1.49
C ALA A 55 -2.33 3.96 -0.54
N GLY A 56 -1.72 5.10 -0.86
CA GLY A 56 -0.61 5.66 -0.09
C GLY A 56 0.35 6.50 -0.93
N PRO A 57 1.53 6.87 -0.38
CA PRO A 57 2.06 6.40 0.89
C PRO A 57 1.28 6.94 2.09
N LEU A 58 1.16 6.12 3.15
CA LEU A 58 0.58 6.54 4.42
C LEU A 58 1.51 7.56 5.07
N PRO A 59 0.98 8.63 5.68
CA PRO A 59 1.79 9.57 6.43
C PRO A 59 2.52 8.81 7.55
N ALA A 60 3.84 8.97 7.65
CA ALA A 60 4.57 8.54 8.84
C ALA A 60 3.91 9.24 10.02
N GLY A 61 3.47 8.49 11.02
CA GLY A 61 2.81 9.04 12.21
C GLY A 61 3.75 9.98 12.98
N GLY A 62 3.88 11.22 12.51
CA GLY A 62 4.47 12.31 13.25
C GLY A 62 3.47 12.78 14.28
N ARG A 63 3.87 12.77 15.56
CA ARG A 63 3.20 13.54 16.61
C ARG A 63 3.03 14.98 16.08
N ALA A 64 1.79 15.42 15.95
CA ALA A 64 1.45 16.84 16.06
C ALA A 64 1.42 17.22 17.55
#